data_AF-A0A0N4TFI5-F1
#
_entry.id   AF-A0A0N4TFI5-F1
#
_cell.length_a   1.000
_cell.length_b   1.000
_cell.length_c   1.000
_cell.angle_alpha   90.00
_cell.angle_beta   90.00
_cell.angle_gamma   90.00
#
_symmetry.space_group_name_H-M   'P 1'
#
loop_
_entity.id
_entity.type
_entity.pdbx_description
1 polymer ?
#
loop_
_entity_poly.entity_id
_entity_poly.type
_entity_poly.pdbx_seq_one_letter_code
_entity_poly.pdbx_strand_id
1 'polypeptide(L)'
;MDVNAQKKQKSEFYANLMEKRRTKEEKQQEELRLAGVKKKEKKEAFDNRHWTQKSLDQMTERDWRIFREDFNISIKGGRVPKPLRNWEEAGLPAEVFDVIMKIGYKEPTPIQRQAIPIGLQNRDIIGV
;
A
#
# COMPACT_ATOMS: atom_id res chain seq x y z
N MET A 1 14.26 -35.59 10.78
CA MET A 1 12.92 -35.00 10.98
C MET A 1 13.05 -33.50 10.81
N ASP A 2 12.15 -32.89 10.03
CA ASP A 2 12.16 -31.45 9.71
C ASP A 2 11.88 -30.59 10.96
N VAL A 3 12.73 -29.57 11.18
CA VAL A 3 12.67 -28.63 12.31
C VAL A 3 11.33 -27.87 12.31
N ASN A 4 10.77 -27.60 11.14
CA ASN A 4 9.47 -26.93 11.01
C ASN A 4 8.31 -27.83 11.46
N ALA A 5 8.39 -29.14 11.18
CA ALA A 5 7.39 -30.11 11.63
C ALA A 5 7.40 -30.28 13.16
N GLN A 6 8.58 -30.31 13.79
CA GLN A 6 8.70 -30.38 15.25
C GLN A 6 8.16 -29.13 15.96
N LYS A 7 8.40 -27.93 15.39
CA LYS A 7 7.85 -26.67 15.92
C LYS A 7 6.32 -26.64 15.84
N LYS A 8 5.75 -27.12 14.72
CA LYS A 8 4.29 -27.19 14.53
C LYS A 8 3.64 -28.15 15.53
N GLN A 9 4.17 -29.37 15.67
CA GLN A 9 3.65 -30.35 16.64
C GLN A 9 3.76 -29.87 18.09
N LYS A 10 4.88 -29.23 18.47
CA LYS A 10 5.02 -28.62 19.81
C LYS A 10 3.99 -27.51 20.04
N SER A 11 3.77 -26.65 19.05
CA SER A 11 2.76 -25.57 19.12
C SER A 11 1.35 -26.11 19.35
N GLU A 12 0.94 -27.12 18.57
CA GLU A 12 -0.37 -27.77 18.70
C GLU A 12 -0.53 -28.48 20.07
N PHE A 13 0.53 -29.12 20.56
CA PHE A 13 0.53 -29.75 21.89
C PHE A 13 0.28 -28.73 23.01
N TYR A 14 1.01 -27.61 23.02
CA TYR A 14 0.81 -26.56 24.04
C TYR A 14 -0.56 -25.88 23.90
N ALA A 15 -1.06 -25.65 22.69
CA ALA A 15 -2.41 -25.10 22.48
C ALA A 15 -3.50 -25.99 23.12
N ASN A 16 -3.47 -27.30 22.83
CA ASN A 16 -4.40 -28.28 23.41
C ASN A 16 -4.25 -28.39 24.94
N LEU A 17 -3.02 -28.31 25.45
CA LEU A 17 -2.73 -28.35 26.89
C LEU A 17 -3.33 -27.13 27.61
N MET A 18 -3.13 -25.93 27.06
CA MET A 18 -3.66 -24.69 27.60
C MET A 18 -5.19 -24.66 27.54
N GLU A 19 -5.79 -25.24 26.51
CA GLU A 19 -7.25 -25.35 26.40
C GLU A 19 -7.86 -26.26 27.47
N LYS A 20 -7.21 -27.38 27.80
CA LYS A 20 -7.71 -28.32 28.83
C LYS A 20 -7.50 -27.82 30.26
N ARG A 21 -6.46 -27.02 30.51
CA ARG A 21 -6.05 -26.59 31.85
C ARG A 21 -6.61 -25.23 32.30
N ARG A 22 -7.02 -24.37 31.37
CA ARG A 22 -7.53 -23.03 31.70
C ARG A 22 -8.91 -23.05 32.33
N THR A 23 -9.12 -22.19 33.32
CA THR A 23 -10.46 -21.87 33.83
C THR A 23 -11.29 -21.13 32.76
N LYS A 24 -12.61 -21.03 32.95
CA LYS A 24 -13.47 -20.29 32.01
C LYS A 24 -13.04 -18.82 31.86
N GLU A 25 -12.63 -18.20 32.96
CA GLU A 25 -12.16 -16.81 33.01
C GLU A 25 -10.84 -16.64 32.24
N GLU A 26 -9.88 -17.55 32.44
CA GLU A 26 -8.60 -17.52 31.72
C GLU A 26 -8.77 -17.74 30.21
N LYS A 27 -9.75 -18.58 29.79
CA LYS A 27 -10.10 -18.75 28.38
C LYS A 27 -10.65 -17.46 27.78
N GLN A 28 -11.57 -16.78 28.48
CA GLN A 28 -12.13 -15.51 28.04
C GLN A 28 -11.06 -14.41 27.94
N GLN A 29 -10.14 -14.32 28.91
CA GLN A 29 -9.03 -13.37 28.87
C GLN A 29 -8.10 -13.62 27.67
N GLU A 30 -7.76 -14.88 27.40
CA GLU A 30 -6.94 -15.21 26.22
C GLU A 30 -7.68 -14.90 24.91
N GLU A 31 -8.98 -15.19 24.84
CA GLU A 31 -9.79 -14.86 23.67
C GLU A 31 -9.81 -13.36 23.39
N LEU A 32 -10.00 -12.53 24.42
CA LEU A 32 -9.94 -11.08 24.32
C LEU A 32 -8.55 -10.60 23.88
N ARG A 33 -7.47 -11.20 24.43
CA ARG A 33 -6.10 -10.90 24.02
C ARG A 33 -5.87 -11.24 22.55
N LEU A 34 -6.27 -12.44 22.11
CA LEU A 34 -6.15 -12.89 20.72
C LEU A 34 -7.00 -12.04 19.78
N ALA A 35 -8.19 -11.62 20.19
CA ALA A 35 -9.04 -10.69 19.44
C ALA A 35 -8.33 -9.34 19.27
N GLY A 36 -7.69 -8.82 20.32
CA GLY A 36 -6.86 -7.62 20.27
C GLY A 36 -5.68 -7.74 19.30
N VAL A 37 -4.94 -8.86 19.35
CA VAL A 37 -3.84 -9.16 18.43
C VAL A 37 -4.35 -9.21 16.99
N LYS A 38 -5.41 -9.99 16.71
CA LYS A 38 -6.02 -10.09 15.37
C LYS A 38 -6.50 -8.73 14.86
N LYS A 39 -7.05 -7.87 15.72
CA LYS A 39 -7.46 -6.51 15.34
C LYS A 39 -6.25 -5.66 14.94
N LYS A 40 -5.14 -5.75 15.67
CA LYS A 40 -3.89 -5.05 15.37
C LYS A 40 -3.28 -5.55 14.05
N GLU A 41 -3.20 -6.86 13.85
CA GLU A 41 -2.70 -7.48 12.62
C GLU A 41 -3.54 -7.07 11.41
N LYS A 42 -4.87 -7.08 11.53
CA LYS A 42 -5.76 -6.62 10.46
C LYS A 42 -5.54 -5.14 10.13
N LYS A 43 -5.38 -4.29 11.15
CA LYS A 43 -5.08 -2.87 10.95
C LYS A 43 -3.74 -2.70 10.23
N GLU A 44 -2.71 -3.40 10.66
CA GLU A 44 -1.39 -3.33 10.04
C GLU A 44 -1.39 -3.83 8.60
N ALA A 45 -2.10 -4.93 8.32
CA ALA A 45 -2.29 -5.43 6.97
C ALA A 45 -3.06 -4.43 6.09
N PHE A 46 -4.07 -3.76 6.65
CA PHE A 46 -4.79 -2.69 5.98
C PHE A 46 -3.85 -1.51 5.67
N ASP A 47 -3.11 -1.00 6.65
CA ASP A 47 -2.23 0.16 6.49
C ASP A 47 -1.07 -0.12 5.51
N ASN A 48 -0.56 -1.35 5.46
CA ASN A 48 0.53 -1.77 4.57
C ASN A 48 0.07 -2.33 3.21
N ARG A 49 -1.22 -2.24 2.88
CA ARG A 49 -1.70 -2.71 1.57
C ARG A 49 -1.05 -1.96 0.41
N HIS A 50 -1.05 -2.59 -0.76
CA HIS A 50 -0.51 -2.00 -1.98
C HIS A 50 -1.24 -0.72 -2.39
N TRP A 51 -0.53 0.25 -2.99
CA TRP A 51 -1.09 1.54 -3.37
C TRP A 51 -2.27 1.45 -4.34
N THR A 52 -2.33 0.39 -5.15
CA THR A 52 -3.44 0.10 -6.08
C THR A 52 -4.78 -0.10 -5.37
N GLN A 53 -4.75 -0.43 -4.08
CA GLN A 53 -5.95 -0.63 -3.24
C GLN A 53 -6.20 0.54 -2.28
N LYS A 54 -5.49 1.66 -2.46
CA LYS A 54 -5.61 2.85 -1.61
C LYS A 54 -6.27 3.98 -2.38
N SER A 55 -7.07 4.78 -1.68
CA SER A 55 -7.50 6.08 -2.21
C SER A 55 -6.35 7.11 -2.08
N LEU A 56 -6.48 8.25 -2.76
CA LEU A 56 -5.41 9.24 -2.83
C LEU A 56 -5.08 9.85 -1.45
N ASP A 57 -6.11 10.08 -0.64
CA ASP A 57 -6.02 10.58 0.74
C ASP A 57 -5.33 9.59 1.69
N GLN A 58 -5.29 8.30 1.35
CA GLN A 58 -4.66 7.25 2.13
C GLN A 58 -3.21 6.98 1.72
N MET A 59 -2.71 7.64 0.66
CA MET A 59 -1.36 7.45 0.16
C MET A 59 -0.33 8.05 1.10
N THR A 60 0.53 7.20 1.66
CA THR A 60 1.66 7.61 2.49
C THR A 60 2.92 7.84 1.66
N GLU A 61 3.95 8.45 2.24
CA GLU A 61 5.27 8.57 1.60
C GLU A 61 5.86 7.21 1.18
N ARG A 62 5.62 6.17 1.97
CA ARG A 62 6.02 4.80 1.63
C ARG A 62 5.33 4.34 0.36
N ASP A 63 4.01 4.56 0.25
CA ASP A 63 3.23 4.16 -0.90
C ASP A 63 3.69 4.88 -2.17
N TRP A 64 4.01 6.17 -2.07
CA TRP A 64 4.56 6.94 -3.19
C TRP A 64 5.95 6.48 -3.62
N ARG A 65 6.76 5.98 -2.69
CA ARG A 65 8.04 5.36 -3.01
C ARG A 65 7.83 4.04 -3.74
N ILE A 66 6.97 3.16 -3.23
CA ILE A 66 6.63 1.88 -3.90
C ILE A 66 6.05 2.16 -5.28
N PHE A 67 5.14 3.12 -5.43
CA PHE A 67 4.60 3.54 -6.71
C PHE A 67 5.70 3.90 -7.71
N ARG A 68 6.70 4.68 -7.28
CA ARG A 68 7.84 5.04 -8.14
C ARG A 68 8.69 3.82 -8.48
N GLU A 69 8.93 2.93 -7.53
CA GLU A 69 9.66 1.68 -7.75
C GLU A 69 8.93 0.78 -8.77
N ASP A 70 7.62 0.60 -8.65
CA ASP A 70 6.81 -0.24 -9.55
C ASP A 70 6.80 0.28 -10.99
N PHE A 71 6.83 1.60 -11.18
CA PHE A 71 6.91 2.24 -12.50
C PHE A 71 8.35 2.55 -12.94
N ASN A 72 9.36 2.11 -12.18
CA ASN A 72 10.78 2.33 -12.45
C ASN A 72 11.15 3.83 -12.62
N ILE A 73 10.52 4.71 -11.83
CA ILE A 73 10.72 6.15 -11.84
C ILE A 73 11.75 6.53 -10.78
N SER A 74 12.86 7.12 -11.22
CA SER A 74 13.84 7.74 -10.34
C SER A 74 13.76 9.26 -10.44
N ILE A 75 13.83 9.96 -9.30
CA ILE A 75 13.75 11.43 -9.25
C ILE A 75 14.99 12.02 -8.58
N LYS A 76 15.42 13.16 -9.11
CA LYS A 76 16.42 14.03 -8.49
C LYS A 76 15.84 15.44 -8.37
N GLY A 77 16.11 16.11 -7.26
CA GLY A 77 15.63 17.46 -6.98
C GLY A 77 14.76 17.56 -5.72
N GLY A 78 14.65 18.77 -5.18
CA GLY A 78 13.87 19.04 -3.97
C GLY A 78 12.39 19.28 -4.26
N ARG A 79 11.54 18.95 -3.27
CA ARG A 79 10.08 19.23 -3.25
C ARG A 79 9.38 18.82 -4.55
N VAL A 80 9.67 17.61 -5.04
CA VAL A 80 9.05 17.09 -6.26
C VAL A 80 7.59 16.69 -5.96
N PRO A 81 6.60 17.16 -6.74
CA PRO A 81 5.21 16.77 -6.58
C PRO A 81 5.02 15.25 -6.77
N LYS A 82 3.94 14.73 -6.19
CA LYS A 82 3.60 13.30 -6.30
C LYS A 82 3.23 12.96 -7.75
N PRO A 83 3.59 11.76 -8.23
CA PRO A 83 3.21 11.31 -9.56
C PRO A 83 1.70 11.03 -9.65
N LEU A 84 1.14 11.08 -10.86
CA LEU A 84 -0.26 10.77 -11.14
C LEU A 84 -0.51 9.26 -11.10
N ARG A 85 -1.56 8.82 -10.40
CA ARG A 85 -1.98 7.42 -10.43
C ARG A 85 -2.94 7.13 -11.59
N ASN A 86 -3.67 8.13 -12.04
CA ASN A 86 -4.52 8.09 -13.23
C ASN A 86 -4.67 9.52 -13.80
N TRP A 87 -5.39 9.67 -14.90
CA TRP A 87 -5.60 10.97 -15.54
C TRP A 87 -6.55 11.90 -14.77
N GLU A 88 -7.48 11.34 -14.00
CA GLU A 88 -8.49 12.10 -13.23
C GLU A 88 -7.81 12.91 -12.11
N GLU A 89 -6.74 12.39 -11.54
CA GLU A 89 -5.93 13.05 -10.52
C GLU A 89 -5.08 14.21 -11.06
N ALA A 90 -4.98 14.38 -12.38
CA ALA A 90 -4.10 15.38 -12.99
C ALA A 90 -4.59 16.82 -12.84
N GLY A 91 -5.87 17.03 -12.53
CA GLY A 91 -6.46 18.36 -12.43
C GLY A 91 -6.38 19.15 -13.75
N LEU A 92 -6.38 18.44 -14.88
CA LEU A 92 -6.31 19.04 -16.20
C LEU A 92 -7.64 19.72 -16.55
N PRO A 93 -7.63 20.78 -17.39
CA PRO A 93 -8.86 21.31 -17.96
C PRO A 93 -9.66 20.22 -18.68
N ALA A 94 -10.99 20.26 -18.58
CA ALA A 94 -11.88 19.24 -19.13
C ALA A 94 -11.61 18.98 -20.63
N GLU A 95 -11.40 20.03 -21.41
CA GLU A 95 -11.09 19.94 -22.84
C GLU A 95 -9.83 19.10 -23.12
N VAL A 96 -8.80 19.23 -22.28
CA VAL A 96 -7.55 18.48 -22.41
C VAL A 96 -7.76 17.02 -22.02
N PHE A 97 -8.46 16.79 -20.90
CA PHE A 97 -8.79 15.45 -20.43
C PHE A 97 -9.61 14.66 -21.46
N ASP A 98 -10.63 15.30 -22.05
CA ASP A 98 -11.50 14.70 -23.06
C ASP A 98 -10.72 14.31 -24.32
N VAL A 99 -9.75 15.13 -24.74
CA VAL A 99 -8.87 14.80 -25.86
C VAL A 99 -7.98 13.60 -25.54
N ILE A 100 -7.39 13.52 -24.34
CA ILE A 100 -6.57 12.38 -23.90
C ILE A 100 -7.39 11.08 -23.97
N MET A 101 -8.63 11.12 -23.46
CA MET A 101 -9.55 9.97 -23.48
C MET A 101 -9.96 9.61 -24.91
N LYS A 102 -10.27 10.61 -25.75
CA LYS A 102 -10.66 10.42 -27.16
C LYS A 102 -9.56 9.80 -27.99
N ILE A 103 -8.30 10.16 -27.74
CA ILE A 103 -7.13 9.56 -28.40
C ILE A 103 -6.90 8.12 -27.93
N GLY A 104 -7.47 7.75 -26.77
CA GLY A 104 -7.39 6.39 -26.22
C GLY A 104 -6.21 6.16 -25.27
N TYR A 105 -5.61 7.23 -24.72
CA TYR A 105 -4.60 7.11 -23.68
C TYR A 105 -5.25 6.76 -22.35
N LYS A 106 -5.51 5.47 -22.13
CA LYS A 106 -6.22 4.97 -20.94
C LYS A 106 -5.50 5.29 -19.63
N GLU A 107 -4.18 5.16 -19.62
CA GLU A 107 -3.35 5.31 -18.42
C GLU A 107 -2.10 6.14 -18.75
N PRO A 108 -1.65 7.03 -17.86
CA PRO A 108 -0.41 7.76 -18.06
C PRO A 108 0.79 6.81 -18.03
N THR A 109 1.78 7.05 -18.89
CA THR A 109 3.05 6.32 -18.89
C THR A 109 3.93 6.76 -17.71
N PRO A 110 4.96 5.97 -17.29
CA PRO A 110 5.81 6.33 -16.16
C PRO A 110 6.36 7.77 -16.19
N ILE A 111 6.86 8.21 -17.34
CA ILE A 111 7.37 9.58 -17.49
C ILE A 111 6.26 10.63 -17.39
N GLN A 112 5.08 10.39 -17.97
CA GLN A 112 3.94 11.29 -17.90
C GLN A 112 3.44 11.45 -16.46
N ARG A 113 3.37 10.34 -15.71
CA ARG A 113 2.93 10.32 -14.31
C ARG A 113 3.72 11.30 -13.46
N GLN A 114 5.04 11.36 -13.62
CA GLN A 114 5.89 12.22 -12.80
C GLN A 114 6.13 13.60 -13.41
N ALA A 115 6.24 13.71 -14.75
CA ALA A 115 6.58 14.96 -15.41
C ALA A 115 5.41 15.96 -15.44
N ILE A 116 4.17 15.50 -15.66
CA ILE A 116 3.01 16.38 -15.78
C ILE A 116 2.81 17.22 -14.51
N PRO A 117 2.78 16.64 -13.28
CA PRO A 117 2.68 17.43 -12.06
C PRO A 117 3.81 18.45 -11.86
N ILE A 118 5.03 18.16 -12.33
CA ILE A 118 6.16 19.09 -12.25
C ILE A 118 5.97 20.24 -13.24
N GLY A 119 5.52 19.93 -14.46
CA GLY A 119 5.29 20.92 -15.52
C GLY A 119 4.14 21.87 -15.17
N LEU A 120 3.09 21.37 -14.52
CA LEU A 120 1.99 22.20 -14.00
C LEU A 120 2.44 23.21 -12.93
N GLN A 121 3.59 23.01 -12.30
CA GLN A 121 4.21 23.96 -11.37
C GLN A 121 5.18 24.95 -12.06
N ASN A 122 5.24 24.94 -13.39
CA ASN A 122 6.15 25.75 -14.20
C ASN A 122 7.63 25.56 -13.79
N ARG A 123 8.01 24.32 -13.50
CA ARG A 123 9.38 23.93 -13.14
C ARG A 123 10.05 23.20 -14.29
N ASP A 124 11.35 23.44 -14.44
CA ASP A 124 12.17 22.74 -15.42
C ASP A 124 12.28 21.24 -15.12
N ILE A 125 12.32 20.44 -16.19
CA ILE A 125 12.36 18.98 -16.13
C ILE A 125 13.38 18.47 -17.16
N ILE A 126 14.19 17.50 -16.74
CA ILE A 126 15.00 16.69 -17.65
C ILE A 126 14.50 15.24 -17.51
N GLY A 127 13.95 14.68 -18.59
CA GLY A 127 13.55 13.28 -18.67
C GLY A 127 14.68 12.44 -19.27
N VAL A 128 14.97 11.28 -18.65
CA VAL A 128 16.02 10.32 -19.06
C VAL A 128 15.38 8.95 -19.20
#